data_AF-A0A2P6PCJ8-F1
#
_entry.id   AF-A0A2P6PCJ8-F1
#
_cell.length_a   1.000
_cell.length_b   1.000
_cell.length_c   1.000
_cell.angle_alpha   90.00
_cell.angle_beta   90.00
_cell.angle_gamma   90.00
#
_symmetry.space_group_name_H-M   'P 1'
#
loop_
_entity.id
_entity.type
_entity.pdbx_description
1 polymer ?
#
loop_
_entity_poly.entity_id
_entity_poly.type
_entity_poly.pdbx_seq_one_letter_code
_entity_poly.pdbx_strand_id
1 'polypeptide(L)'
;MVMHIAPSSSIYLNNVAVVDSIAERVYNLLEDYYKDNRTAYVFTADHGMHDKGSHGDGHPSNTDTPLVVWGAGVKHPKPISSSSHGDGHSDCGTRFVDDHMHDTPTPKEWGLHGIERVDVNQTDIAPLMSTLLGLPCPVNSVGSLPLDYIDMKKTDEVEAVLANTKQVLNQFVRKSQTKEATSLYFKPFKPLGHYSTLLDQIEDHISNGDYEAARKLSENLRDLALQGLRYFQTYDWLMLMTVIILGYIGWMTYIVLHVLQSYTSLAGDILTKEQADHLTDYTRKVQLCGCLFLGLLRVILFMEQAPPLYHAYTTMTVFLWTQISSEYRFIKALWKQLHGREINYFTKVGAACAVSVFILEYLVNSFTERKLYTWCFLTVGVIAFLYLFKSIPWRSGIPFFVCGACWFLSVSDI
;
A
#
# COMPACT_ATOMS: atom_id res chain seq x y z
N MET A 1 3.93 2.22 26.32
CA MET A 1 4.73 3.36 25.83
C MET A 1 5.94 2.75 25.13
N VAL A 2 5.85 2.53 23.82
CA VAL A 2 7.00 2.04 23.05
C VAL A 2 8.00 3.18 23.03
N MET A 3 9.20 2.94 23.55
CA MET A 3 10.26 3.94 23.52
C MET A 3 10.71 4.01 22.06
N HIS A 4 10.36 5.09 21.36
CA HIS A 4 10.81 5.34 19.99
C HIS A 4 12.30 5.68 20.04
N ILE A 5 13.14 4.67 19.81
CA ILE A 5 14.61 4.82 19.82
C ILE A 5 15.03 5.22 18.41
N ALA A 6 15.47 6.46 18.25
CA ALA A 6 15.99 6.96 16.98
C ALA A 6 17.27 6.21 16.57
N PRO A 7 17.47 5.88 15.27
CA PRO A 7 18.66 5.20 14.75
C PRO A 7 19.99 5.89 15.09
N SER A 8 19.99 7.22 15.18
CA SER A 8 21.17 8.02 15.53
C SER A 8 21.49 8.06 17.03
N SER A 9 20.63 7.49 17.87
CA SER A 9 20.85 7.50 19.32
C SER A 9 21.94 6.52 19.74
N SER A 10 22.70 6.88 20.78
CA SER A 10 23.72 5.98 21.35
C SER A 10 23.13 4.66 21.87
N ILE A 11 21.87 4.68 22.32
CA ILE A 11 21.14 3.48 22.75
C ILE A 11 20.94 2.52 21.58
N TYR A 12 20.52 3.05 20.41
CA TYR A 12 20.35 2.24 19.20
C TYR A 12 21.68 1.60 18.78
N LEU A 13 22.75 2.40 18.68
CA LEU A 13 24.07 1.91 18.27
C LEU A 13 24.62 0.87 19.25
N ASN A 14 24.43 1.06 20.55
CA ASN A 14 24.81 0.07 21.56
C ASN A 14 24.01 -1.23 21.41
N ASN A 15 22.71 -1.15 21.10
CA ASN A 15 21.88 -2.33 20.87
C ASN A 15 22.36 -3.10 19.62
N VAL A 16 22.74 -2.40 18.54
CA VAL A 16 23.32 -3.03 17.35
C VAL A 16 24.61 -3.78 17.70
N ALA A 17 25.50 -3.18 18.50
CA ALA A 17 26.72 -3.84 18.97
C ALA A 17 26.44 -5.08 19.84
N VAL A 18 25.38 -5.06 20.65
CA VAL A 18 24.95 -6.23 21.43
C VAL A 18 24.43 -7.33 20.51
N VAL A 19 23.64 -7.00 19.48
CA VAL A 19 23.15 -7.98 18.49
C VAL A 19 24.31 -8.63 17.74
N ASP A 20 25.31 -7.84 17.33
CA ASP A 20 26.53 -8.35 16.68
C ASP A 20 27.27 -9.36 17.58
N SER A 21 27.48 -9.03 18.86
CA SER A 21 28.10 -9.95 19.83
C SER A 21 27.26 -11.23 20.05
N ILE A 22 25.93 -11.13 20.01
CA ILE A 22 25.06 -12.31 20.08
C ILE A 22 25.23 -13.18 18.83
N ALA A 23 25.27 -12.58 17.64
CA ALA A 23 25.47 -13.30 16.38
C ALA A 23 26.80 -14.07 16.38
N GLU A 24 27.90 -13.43 16.81
CA GLU A 24 29.21 -14.08 16.97
C GLU A 24 29.14 -15.27 17.93
N ARG A 25 28.49 -15.11 19.10
CA ARG A 25 28.34 -16.19 20.08
C ARG A 25 27.52 -17.36 19.56
N VAL A 26 26.45 -17.09 18.80
CA VAL A 26 25.62 -18.12 18.18
C VAL A 26 26.40 -18.87 17.11
N TYR A 27 27.15 -18.15 16.27
CA TYR A 27 28.05 -18.75 15.28
C TYR A 27 29.05 -19.70 15.94
N ASN A 28 29.81 -19.21 16.93
CA ASN A 28 30.80 -20.03 17.64
C ASN A 28 30.17 -21.24 18.32
N LEU A 29 28.98 -21.09 18.94
CA LEU A 29 28.25 -22.20 19.56
C LEU A 29 27.90 -23.30 18.56
N LEU A 30 27.44 -22.94 17.36
CA LEU A 30 27.04 -23.90 16.33
C LEU A 30 28.26 -24.58 15.70
N GLU A 31 29.31 -23.81 15.38
CA GLU A 31 30.55 -24.34 14.82
C GLU A 31 31.27 -25.27 15.83
N ASP A 32 31.28 -24.93 17.12
CA ASP A 32 31.85 -25.78 18.17
C ASP A 32 31.04 -27.06 18.42
N TYR A 33 29.74 -27.06 18.11
CA TYR A 33 28.88 -28.23 18.30
C TYR A 33 28.95 -29.20 17.12
N TYR A 34 28.72 -28.72 15.88
CA TYR A 34 28.60 -29.56 14.69
C TYR A 34 29.96 -29.92 14.06
N LYS A 35 30.91 -28.98 14.02
CA LYS A 35 32.28 -29.17 13.49
C LYS A 35 32.37 -29.83 12.11
N ASP A 36 31.39 -29.63 11.25
CA ASP A 36 31.29 -30.27 9.95
C ASP A 36 31.36 -29.30 8.76
N ASN A 37 31.40 -27.99 9.03
CA ASN A 37 31.32 -26.91 8.04
C ASN A 37 30.07 -27.02 7.13
N ARG A 38 28.95 -27.57 7.65
CA ARG A 38 27.71 -27.75 6.88
C ARG A 38 26.58 -26.81 7.32
N THR A 39 26.86 -25.87 8.21
CA THR A 39 25.90 -24.85 8.65
C THR A 39 25.85 -23.71 7.65
N ALA A 40 24.63 -23.30 7.27
CA ALA A 40 24.37 -22.07 6.54
C ALA A 40 23.69 -21.06 7.47
N TYR A 41 24.06 -19.79 7.33
CA TYR A 41 23.58 -18.69 8.17
C TYR A 41 22.89 -17.65 7.30
N VAL A 42 21.70 -17.23 7.71
CA VAL A 42 20.93 -16.15 7.09
C VAL A 42 20.59 -15.15 8.19
N PHE A 43 21.21 -13.98 8.15
CA PHE A 43 21.00 -12.89 9.09
C PHE A 43 20.22 -11.76 8.41
N THR A 44 19.10 -11.37 9.01
CA THR A 44 18.25 -10.29 8.49
C THR A 44 17.42 -9.64 9.58
N ALA A 45 16.63 -8.63 9.23
CA ALA A 45 15.66 -7.96 10.11
C ALA A 45 14.24 -8.08 9.54
N ASP A 46 13.24 -7.88 10.38
CA ASP A 46 11.83 -7.85 10.00
C ASP A 46 11.42 -6.54 9.32
N HIS A 47 11.99 -5.42 9.76
CA HIS A 47 11.82 -4.11 9.17
C HIS A 47 12.96 -3.16 9.53
N GLY A 48 13.00 -2.01 8.85
CA GLY A 48 13.88 -0.90 9.16
C GLY A 48 13.31 0.02 10.26
N MET A 49 13.90 1.22 10.39
CA MET A 49 13.49 2.23 11.37
C MET A 49 13.68 3.63 10.79
N HIS A 50 12.65 4.47 10.87
CA HIS A 50 12.74 5.87 10.51
C HIS A 50 13.57 6.66 11.52
N ASP A 51 14.14 7.80 11.12
CA ASP A 51 15.02 8.62 11.95
C ASP A 51 14.40 9.07 13.28
N LYS A 52 13.07 9.11 13.35
CA LYS A 52 12.30 9.46 14.56
C LYS A 52 12.04 8.27 15.50
N GLY A 53 12.55 7.09 15.18
CA GLY A 53 12.36 5.86 15.95
C GLY A 53 10.98 5.23 15.76
N SER A 54 10.35 5.43 14.60
CA SER A 54 9.07 4.82 14.20
C SER A 54 9.23 3.95 12.97
N HIS A 55 8.34 2.97 12.78
CA HIS A 55 8.28 2.09 11.61
C HIS A 55 6.81 1.82 11.22
N GLY A 56 6.60 1.15 10.08
CA GLY A 56 5.27 0.71 9.64
C GLY A 56 4.62 1.53 8.51
N ASP A 57 5.37 2.45 7.91
CA ASP A 57 5.00 3.06 6.62
C ASP A 57 5.83 2.45 5.46
N GLY A 58 5.58 2.87 4.22
CA GLY A 58 6.28 2.41 3.03
C GLY A 58 7.57 3.17 2.68
N HIS A 59 8.13 3.93 3.62
CA HIS A 59 9.40 4.63 3.38
C HIS A 59 10.56 3.60 3.31
N PRO A 60 11.54 3.75 2.40
CA PRO A 60 12.65 2.80 2.26
C PRO A 60 13.40 2.52 3.57
N SER A 61 13.58 3.53 4.42
CA SER A 61 14.20 3.34 5.76
C SER A 61 13.46 2.35 6.67
N ASN A 62 12.19 2.04 6.38
CA ASN A 62 11.35 1.11 7.13
C ASN A 62 11.20 -0.24 6.41
N THR A 63 11.43 -0.31 5.10
CA THR A 63 11.27 -1.54 4.30
C THR A 63 12.61 -2.18 3.93
N ASP A 64 13.68 -1.40 3.83
CA ASP A 64 15.04 -1.88 3.61
C ASP A 64 15.60 -2.48 4.89
N THR A 65 16.01 -3.75 4.80
CA THR A 65 16.57 -4.52 5.92
C THR A 65 17.93 -5.07 5.54
N PRO A 66 18.89 -5.19 6.49
CA PRO A 66 20.14 -5.87 6.21
C PRO A 66 19.86 -7.33 5.82
N LEU A 67 20.63 -7.85 4.88
CA LEU A 67 20.69 -9.28 4.58
C LEU A 67 22.16 -9.68 4.47
N VAL A 68 22.58 -10.62 5.29
CA VAL A 68 23.93 -11.22 5.24
C VAL A 68 23.76 -12.73 5.28
N VAL A 69 24.37 -13.41 4.31
CA VAL A 69 24.24 -14.86 4.15
C VAL A 69 25.63 -15.45 3.99
N TRP A 70 25.95 -16.51 4.73
CA TRP A 70 27.27 -17.16 4.69
C TRP A 70 27.20 -18.63 5.13
N GLY A 71 28.30 -19.35 4.96
CA GLY A 71 28.42 -20.76 5.34
C GLY A 71 28.17 -21.71 4.16
N ALA A 72 27.70 -22.91 4.47
CA ALA A 72 27.58 -24.00 3.49
C ALA A 72 26.55 -23.68 2.39
N GLY A 73 26.93 -23.95 1.13
CA GLY A 73 26.04 -23.75 -0.02
C GLY A 73 25.83 -22.29 -0.43
N VAL A 74 26.55 -21.34 0.19
CA VAL A 74 26.46 -19.91 -0.12
C VAL A 74 27.66 -19.49 -0.96
N LYS A 75 27.43 -18.69 -2.01
CA LYS A 75 28.49 -18.13 -2.86
C LYS A 75 29.39 -17.18 -2.09
N HIS A 76 30.68 -17.18 -2.43
CA HIS A 76 31.63 -16.19 -1.92
C HIS A 76 31.37 -14.80 -2.52
N PRO A 77 31.66 -13.71 -1.78
CA PRO A 77 31.51 -12.35 -2.28
C PRO A 77 32.32 -12.11 -3.56
N LYS A 78 31.66 -11.55 -4.58
CA LYS A 78 32.27 -11.24 -5.88
C LYS A 78 32.90 -9.83 -5.85
N PRO A 79 34.13 -9.65 -6.33
CA PRO A 79 34.70 -8.32 -6.55
C PRO A 79 33.98 -7.58 -7.68
N ILE A 80 33.82 -6.26 -7.56
CA ILE A 80 33.26 -5.43 -8.63
C ILE A 80 34.22 -5.44 -9.82
N SER A 81 33.82 -6.03 -10.95
CA SER A 81 34.57 -5.95 -12.21
C SER A 81 34.21 -4.69 -12.99
N SER A 82 35.21 -3.96 -13.51
CA SER A 82 35.03 -2.73 -14.30
C SER A 82 34.34 -2.92 -15.67
N SER A 83 33.99 -4.15 -16.04
CA SER A 83 33.35 -4.51 -17.32
C SER A 83 31.83 -4.73 -17.24
N SER A 84 31.22 -4.69 -16.05
CA SER A 84 29.77 -4.93 -15.86
C SER A 84 28.95 -3.67 -15.60
N HIS A 85 29.50 -2.48 -15.89
CA HIS A 85 28.75 -1.20 -15.84
C HIS A 85 27.84 -0.95 -17.05
N GLY A 86 27.47 -1.98 -17.84
CA GLY A 86 26.78 -1.73 -19.11
C GLY A 86 25.84 -2.81 -19.66
N ASP A 87 25.86 -4.06 -19.20
CA ASP A 87 24.99 -5.10 -19.77
C ASP A 87 24.22 -5.86 -18.69
N GLY A 88 22.99 -5.40 -18.47
CA GLY A 88 21.86 -6.32 -18.33
C GLY A 88 21.80 -7.20 -17.07
N HIS A 89 21.94 -6.64 -15.88
CA HIS A 89 21.06 -7.09 -14.80
C HIS A 89 19.65 -6.62 -15.18
N SER A 90 18.96 -7.42 -15.99
CA SER A 90 17.54 -7.29 -16.17
C SER A 90 16.91 -7.27 -14.79
N ASP A 91 16.07 -6.28 -14.48
CA ASP A 91 15.04 -6.33 -13.43
C ASP A 91 14.45 -7.76 -13.40
N CYS A 92 15.04 -8.67 -12.62
CA CYS A 92 14.76 -10.12 -12.65
C CYS A 92 13.63 -10.49 -11.68
N GLY A 93 13.24 -9.54 -10.83
CA GLY A 93 12.02 -9.62 -10.04
C GLY A 93 10.91 -8.87 -10.75
N THR A 94 9.80 -9.53 -11.06
CA THR A 94 8.54 -8.79 -11.22
C THR A 94 8.30 -8.00 -9.94
N ARG A 95 8.32 -6.67 -10.03
CA ARG A 95 8.08 -5.74 -8.92
C ARG A 95 6.76 -6.06 -8.24
N PHE A 96 6.85 -6.80 -7.14
CA PHE A 96 5.71 -7.02 -6.28
C PHE A 96 5.55 -5.77 -5.43
N VAL A 97 4.77 -4.82 -5.94
CA VAL A 97 4.20 -3.68 -5.22
C VAL A 97 5.17 -2.55 -4.80
N ASP A 98 6.48 -2.76 -4.73
CA ASP A 98 7.41 -1.68 -4.37
C ASP A 98 8.28 -1.16 -5.52
N ASP A 99 8.37 0.17 -5.60
CA ASP A 99 9.24 0.94 -6.50
C ASP A 99 10.62 1.13 -5.84
N HIS A 100 11.10 0.09 -5.15
CA HIS A 100 12.40 0.11 -4.49
C HIS A 100 13.51 -0.02 -5.54
N MET A 101 14.54 0.83 -5.40
CA MET A 101 15.72 0.75 -6.26
C MET A 101 16.61 -0.40 -5.79
N HIS A 102 16.51 -1.55 -6.46
CA HIS A 102 17.52 -2.58 -6.38
C HIS A 102 18.85 -2.09 -6.98
N ASP A 103 19.95 -2.66 -6.50
CA ASP A 103 21.29 -2.49 -7.06
C ASP A 103 21.80 -1.04 -6.98
N THR A 104 21.37 -0.32 -5.93
CA THR A 104 21.94 1.00 -5.63
C THR A 104 23.41 0.85 -5.22
N PRO A 105 24.29 1.82 -5.58
CA PRO A 105 25.70 1.74 -5.25
C PRO A 105 25.91 1.46 -3.76
N THR A 106 26.78 0.49 -3.43
CA THR A 106 27.11 0.15 -2.04
C THR A 106 27.52 1.41 -1.28
N PRO A 107 26.85 1.76 -0.17
CA PRO A 107 27.20 2.93 0.63
C PRO A 107 28.66 2.87 1.08
N LYS A 108 29.40 3.97 0.86
CA LYS A 108 30.83 4.06 1.24
C LYS A 108 31.06 3.80 2.72
N GLU A 109 30.09 4.19 3.55
CA GLU A 109 30.10 4.09 5.00
C GLU A 109 30.13 2.63 5.49
N TRP A 110 29.66 1.67 4.68
CA TRP A 110 29.68 0.25 5.05
C TRP A 110 31.09 -0.35 4.99
N GLY A 111 32.06 0.35 4.38
CA GLY A 111 33.42 -0.17 4.21
C GLY A 111 33.55 -1.30 3.18
N LEU A 112 32.45 -1.77 2.58
CA LEU A 112 32.40 -2.86 1.59
C LEU A 112 32.69 -2.40 0.15
N HIS A 113 33.48 -1.34 0.00
CA HIS A 113 33.90 -0.84 -1.29
C HIS A 113 34.68 -1.91 -2.09
N GLY A 114 34.25 -2.17 -3.32
CA GLY A 114 34.87 -3.18 -4.19
C GLY A 114 34.23 -4.57 -4.15
N ILE A 115 33.21 -4.79 -3.32
CA ILE A 115 32.39 -6.01 -3.31
C ILE A 115 31.04 -5.71 -3.98
N GLU A 116 30.60 -6.61 -4.84
CA GLU A 116 29.28 -6.55 -5.49
C GLU A 116 28.17 -6.65 -4.44
N ARG A 117 27.22 -5.71 -4.51
CA ARG A 117 25.99 -5.74 -3.71
C ARG A 117 24.93 -6.51 -4.47
N VAL A 118 24.24 -7.40 -3.77
CA VAL A 118 23.13 -8.20 -4.30
C VAL A 118 21.90 -7.96 -3.46
N ASP A 119 20.93 -7.23 -4.01
CA ASP A 119 19.66 -6.96 -3.35
C ASP A 119 18.62 -8.04 -3.69
N VAL A 120 17.71 -8.31 -2.76
CA VAL A 120 16.59 -9.25 -2.95
C VAL A 120 15.33 -8.68 -2.29
N ASN A 121 14.16 -9.20 -2.66
CA ASN A 121 12.95 -8.87 -1.92
C ASN A 121 12.88 -9.68 -0.62
N GLN A 122 12.22 -9.16 0.41
CA GLN A 122 12.03 -9.90 1.67
C GLN A 122 11.32 -11.26 1.44
N THR A 123 10.46 -11.34 0.43
CA THR A 123 9.77 -12.58 0.03
C THR A 123 10.73 -13.66 -0.47
N ASP A 124 11.92 -13.28 -0.94
CA ASP A 124 12.91 -14.16 -1.57
C ASP A 124 13.78 -14.88 -0.54
N ILE A 125 13.71 -14.47 0.73
CA ILE A 125 14.42 -15.11 1.85
C ILE A 125 13.85 -16.51 2.11
N ALA A 126 12.54 -16.69 1.99
CA ALA A 126 11.89 -18.00 2.16
C ALA A 126 12.37 -19.06 1.15
N PRO A 127 12.35 -18.81 -0.19
CA PRO A 127 12.90 -19.76 -1.15
C PRO A 127 14.40 -19.96 -0.94
N LEU A 128 15.19 -18.92 -0.65
CA LEU A 128 16.61 -19.03 -0.31
C LEU A 128 16.86 -20.04 0.82
N MET A 129 16.20 -19.87 1.96
CA MET A 129 16.34 -20.76 3.12
C MET A 129 15.93 -22.20 2.78
N SER A 130 14.81 -22.38 2.08
CA SER A 130 14.36 -23.74 1.71
C SER A 130 15.35 -24.44 0.79
N THR A 131 15.95 -23.72 -0.16
CA THR A 131 16.93 -24.28 -1.09
C THR A 131 18.25 -24.61 -0.39
N LEU A 132 18.74 -23.76 0.52
CA LEU A 132 19.93 -24.05 1.33
C LEU A 132 19.74 -25.32 2.20
N LEU A 133 18.52 -25.56 2.68
CA LEU A 133 18.16 -26.76 3.43
C LEU A 133 17.90 -27.99 2.55
N GLY A 134 17.85 -27.84 1.23
CA GLY A 134 17.43 -28.92 0.31
C GLY A 134 15.97 -29.34 0.49
N LEU A 135 15.10 -28.41 0.92
CA LEU A 135 13.69 -28.63 1.16
C LEU A 135 12.82 -28.05 0.04
N PRO A 136 11.58 -28.56 -0.14
CA PRO A 136 10.62 -27.96 -1.06
C PRO A 136 10.33 -26.48 -0.74
N CYS A 137 10.11 -25.67 -1.77
CA CYS A 137 9.75 -24.25 -1.63
C CYS A 137 8.47 -24.11 -0.77
N PRO A 138 8.42 -23.18 0.21
CA PRO A 138 7.26 -23.06 1.10
C PRO A 138 5.95 -22.77 0.34
N VAL A 139 4.86 -23.39 0.79
CA VAL A 139 3.57 -23.40 0.07
C VAL A 139 2.91 -22.03 -0.12
N ASN A 140 3.26 -21.05 0.72
CA ASN A 140 2.75 -19.67 0.65
C ASN A 140 3.81 -18.69 0.13
N SER A 141 4.99 -19.17 -0.28
CA SER A 141 6.05 -18.32 -0.80
C SER A 141 5.70 -17.83 -2.20
N VAL A 142 5.75 -16.52 -2.40
CA VAL A 142 5.69 -15.87 -3.72
C VAL A 142 7.05 -15.30 -4.12
N GLY A 143 8.10 -15.60 -3.35
CA GLY A 143 9.45 -15.10 -3.61
C GLY A 143 10.12 -15.82 -4.77
N SER A 144 11.03 -15.11 -5.42
CA SER A 144 11.94 -15.63 -6.43
C SER A 144 13.18 -16.20 -5.76
N LEU A 145 13.71 -17.32 -6.25
CA LEU A 145 14.96 -17.88 -5.73
C LEU A 145 16.15 -16.97 -6.08
N PRO A 146 16.89 -16.40 -5.11
CA PRO A 146 17.99 -15.49 -5.40
C PRO A 146 19.29 -16.27 -5.70
N LEU A 147 19.48 -16.62 -6.96
CA LEU A 147 20.60 -17.47 -7.43
C LEU A 147 21.99 -16.88 -7.14
N ASP A 148 22.11 -15.56 -7.02
CA ASP A 148 23.38 -14.90 -6.71
C ASP A 148 23.94 -15.24 -5.33
N TYR A 149 23.09 -15.71 -4.41
CA TYR A 149 23.50 -16.15 -3.08
C TYR A 149 23.91 -17.63 -3.02
N ILE A 150 23.46 -18.47 -3.94
CA ILE A 150 23.54 -19.93 -3.76
C ILE A 150 24.63 -20.53 -4.64
N ASP A 151 25.50 -21.32 -4.04
CA ASP A 151 26.53 -22.08 -4.74
C ASP A 151 26.04 -23.50 -5.01
N MET A 152 25.78 -23.80 -6.28
CA MET A 152 25.26 -25.10 -6.70
C MET A 152 25.67 -25.43 -8.13
N LYS A 153 25.56 -26.72 -8.48
CA LYS A 153 25.79 -27.17 -9.86
C LYS A 153 24.66 -26.70 -10.74
N LYS A 154 24.94 -26.47 -12.03
CA LYS A 154 23.95 -26.01 -13.02
C LYS A 154 22.70 -26.91 -13.11
N THR A 155 22.86 -28.22 -12.90
CA THR A 155 21.75 -29.18 -12.85
C THR A 155 20.81 -28.90 -11.68
N ASP A 156 21.40 -28.72 -10.49
CA ASP A 156 20.67 -28.51 -9.26
C ASP A 156 20.04 -27.10 -9.27
N GLU A 157 20.69 -26.15 -9.94
CA GLU A 157 20.20 -24.78 -10.16
C GLU A 157 18.91 -24.75 -10.97
N VAL A 158 18.90 -25.38 -12.13
CA VAL A 158 17.70 -25.39 -12.97
C VAL A 158 16.55 -26.15 -12.30
N GLU A 159 16.84 -27.21 -11.56
CA GLU A 159 15.83 -27.95 -10.79
C GLU A 159 15.25 -27.12 -9.65
N ALA A 160 16.10 -26.38 -8.90
CA ALA A 160 15.66 -25.50 -7.83
C ALA A 160 14.82 -24.33 -8.36
N VAL A 161 15.23 -23.73 -9.48
CA VAL A 161 14.45 -22.67 -10.16
C VAL A 161 13.12 -23.22 -10.64
N LEU A 162 13.08 -24.39 -11.29
CA LEU A 162 11.84 -25.01 -11.73
C LEU A 162 10.92 -25.36 -10.55
N ALA A 163 11.46 -25.82 -9.43
CA ALA A 163 10.68 -26.10 -8.22
C ALA A 163 10.06 -24.82 -7.65
N ASN A 164 10.82 -23.72 -7.57
CA ASN A 164 10.32 -22.40 -7.19
C ASN A 164 9.23 -21.92 -8.16
N THR A 165 9.44 -22.05 -9.47
CA THR A 165 8.46 -21.69 -10.52
C THR A 165 7.16 -22.49 -10.39
N LYS A 166 7.25 -23.82 -10.24
CA LYS A 166 6.08 -24.69 -10.06
C LYS A 166 5.29 -24.31 -8.81
N GLN A 167 5.97 -23.94 -7.73
CA GLN A 167 5.33 -23.49 -6.48
C GLN A 167 4.51 -22.21 -6.68
N VAL A 168 5.06 -21.19 -7.34
CA VAL A 168 4.33 -19.95 -7.65
C VAL A 168 3.20 -20.20 -8.65
N LEU A 169 3.44 -21.02 -9.68
CA LEU A 169 2.43 -21.40 -10.67
C LEU A 169 1.25 -22.13 -10.03
N ASN A 170 1.50 -23.04 -9.09
CA ASN A 170 0.44 -23.77 -8.39
C ASN A 170 -0.47 -22.83 -7.58
N GLN A 171 0.09 -21.79 -6.96
CA GLN A 171 -0.73 -20.76 -6.31
C GLN A 171 -1.59 -19.99 -7.31
N PHE A 172 -1.03 -19.62 -8.47
CA PHE A 172 -1.80 -19.01 -9.55
C PHE A 172 -2.95 -19.91 -10.00
N VAL A 173 -2.66 -21.18 -10.32
CA VAL A 173 -3.66 -22.16 -10.79
C VAL A 173 -4.76 -22.33 -9.75
N ARG A 174 -4.40 -22.51 -8.47
CA ARG A 174 -5.37 -22.66 -7.39
C ARG A 174 -6.26 -21.43 -7.25
N LYS A 175 -5.68 -20.23 -7.37
CA LYS A 175 -6.42 -18.97 -7.26
C LYS A 175 -7.35 -18.76 -8.45
N SER A 176 -6.89 -19.10 -9.66
CA SER A 176 -7.71 -19.09 -10.88
C SER A 176 -8.92 -20.00 -10.75
N GLN A 177 -8.69 -21.27 -10.36
CA GLN A 177 -9.76 -22.26 -10.17
C GLN A 177 -10.76 -21.83 -9.09
N THR A 178 -10.27 -21.28 -7.98
CA THR A 178 -11.14 -20.80 -6.90
C THR A 178 -12.03 -19.66 -7.41
N LYS A 179 -11.47 -18.71 -8.16
CA LYS A 179 -12.26 -17.58 -8.70
C LYS A 179 -13.19 -18.02 -9.82
N GLU A 180 -12.80 -18.99 -10.65
CA GLU A 180 -13.65 -19.57 -11.69
C GLU A 180 -14.85 -20.31 -11.09
N ALA A 181 -14.64 -21.05 -10.00
CA ALA A 181 -15.69 -21.80 -9.33
C ALA A 181 -16.74 -20.92 -8.64
N THR A 182 -16.36 -19.70 -8.23
CA THR A 182 -17.28 -18.81 -7.51
C THR A 182 -17.80 -17.65 -8.36
N SER A 183 -17.07 -17.16 -9.36
CA SER A 183 -17.49 -15.98 -10.12
C SER A 183 -18.59 -16.30 -11.13
N LEU A 184 -19.64 -15.46 -11.17
CA LEU A 184 -20.70 -15.58 -12.17
C LEU A 184 -20.20 -15.22 -13.58
N TYR A 185 -19.17 -14.36 -13.68
CA TYR A 185 -18.56 -13.95 -14.93
C TYR A 185 -17.03 -14.01 -14.82
N PHE A 186 -16.51 -15.22 -15.00
CA PHE A 186 -15.09 -15.49 -14.94
C PHE A 186 -14.35 -15.01 -16.20
N LYS A 187 -13.26 -14.28 -16.00
CA LYS A 187 -12.33 -13.83 -17.03
C LYS A 187 -10.94 -14.40 -16.71
N PRO A 188 -10.43 -15.35 -17.51
CA PRO A 188 -9.14 -15.97 -17.24
C PRO A 188 -7.97 -15.01 -17.51
N PHE A 189 -6.86 -15.23 -16.83
CA PHE A 189 -5.58 -14.61 -17.15
C PHE A 189 -4.97 -15.27 -18.39
N LYS A 190 -5.27 -14.71 -19.57
CA LYS A 190 -4.91 -15.29 -20.88
C LYS A 190 -3.43 -15.67 -21.06
N PRO A 191 -2.43 -14.90 -20.56
CA PRO A 191 -1.03 -15.23 -20.79
C PRO A 191 -0.60 -16.62 -20.28
N LEU A 192 -1.29 -17.15 -19.27
CA LEU A 192 -1.04 -18.50 -18.73
C LEU A 192 -2.03 -19.55 -19.25
N GLY A 193 -2.78 -19.29 -20.33
CA GLY A 193 -3.73 -20.27 -20.85
C GLY A 193 -3.11 -21.61 -21.29
N HIS A 194 -1.82 -21.62 -21.64
CA HIS A 194 -1.07 -22.80 -22.11
C HIS A 194 0.17 -23.08 -21.26
N TYR A 195 0.10 -22.85 -19.94
CA TYR A 195 1.25 -23.05 -19.05
C TYR A 195 1.77 -24.49 -19.05
N SER A 196 0.93 -25.49 -19.33
CA SER A 196 1.34 -26.90 -19.39
C SER A 196 2.37 -27.14 -20.49
N THR A 197 2.14 -26.57 -21.69
CA THR A 197 3.09 -26.68 -22.80
C THR A 197 4.41 -26.00 -22.50
N LEU A 198 4.40 -24.89 -21.74
CA LEU A 198 5.63 -24.24 -21.28
C LEU A 198 6.39 -25.12 -20.28
N LEU A 199 5.69 -25.81 -19.38
CA LEU A 199 6.30 -26.78 -18.46
C LEU A 199 6.93 -27.96 -19.21
N ASP A 200 6.22 -28.53 -20.18
CA ASP A 200 6.72 -29.64 -20.99
C ASP A 200 8.02 -29.22 -21.73
N GLN A 201 8.04 -28.02 -22.31
CA GLN A 201 9.24 -27.46 -22.96
C GLN A 201 10.41 -27.31 -21.99
N ILE A 202 10.16 -26.84 -20.76
CA ILE A 202 11.22 -26.71 -19.75
C ILE A 202 11.80 -28.10 -19.41
N GLU A 203 10.94 -29.09 -19.18
CA GLU A 203 11.37 -30.46 -18.85
C GLU A 203 12.14 -31.11 -20.01
N ASP A 204 11.76 -30.83 -21.25
CA ASP A 204 12.49 -31.24 -22.45
C ASP A 204 13.88 -30.59 -22.52
N HIS A 205 14.00 -29.28 -22.26
CA HIS A 205 15.30 -28.60 -22.22
C HIS A 205 16.21 -29.15 -21.12
N ILE A 206 15.67 -29.44 -19.93
CA ILE A 206 16.43 -30.10 -18.84
C ILE A 206 16.92 -31.48 -19.28
N SER A 207 16.05 -32.29 -19.87
CA SER A 207 16.38 -33.65 -20.33
C SER A 207 17.45 -33.67 -21.42
N ASN A 208 17.47 -32.63 -22.26
CA ASN A 208 18.47 -32.45 -23.32
C ASN A 208 19.78 -31.79 -22.84
N GLY A 209 19.87 -31.41 -21.56
CA GLY A 209 21.04 -30.75 -20.96
C GLY A 209 21.17 -29.27 -21.28
N ASP A 210 20.14 -28.64 -21.87
CA ASP A 210 20.09 -27.21 -22.17
C ASP A 210 19.57 -26.42 -20.96
N TYR A 211 20.40 -26.40 -19.90
CA TYR A 211 20.01 -25.83 -18.61
C TYR A 211 19.77 -24.32 -18.65
N GLU A 212 20.45 -23.60 -19.54
CA GLU A 212 20.30 -22.14 -19.61
C GLU A 212 18.95 -21.74 -20.23
N ALA A 213 18.52 -22.44 -21.30
CA ALA A 213 17.19 -22.23 -21.85
C ALA A 213 16.09 -22.62 -20.85
N ALA A 214 16.25 -23.76 -20.17
CA ALA A 214 15.31 -24.21 -19.15
C ALA A 214 15.20 -23.23 -17.97
N ARG A 215 16.32 -22.69 -17.49
CA ARG A 215 16.37 -21.67 -16.44
C ARG A 215 15.58 -20.43 -16.85
N LYS A 216 15.91 -19.86 -18.02
CA LYS A 216 15.26 -18.65 -18.53
C LYS A 216 13.75 -18.85 -18.75
N LEU A 217 13.34 -20.00 -19.30
CA LEU A 217 11.91 -20.33 -19.46
C LEU A 217 11.20 -20.48 -18.11
N SER A 218 11.86 -21.07 -17.12
CA SER A 218 11.32 -21.22 -15.76
C SER A 218 11.13 -19.86 -15.07
N GLU A 219 12.12 -18.96 -15.18
CA GLU A 219 12.03 -17.59 -14.67
C GLU A 219 10.88 -16.82 -15.35
N ASN A 220 10.80 -16.86 -16.68
CA ASN A 220 9.71 -16.23 -17.43
C ASN A 220 8.32 -16.77 -17.02
N LEU A 221 8.20 -18.08 -16.81
CA LEU A 221 6.94 -18.70 -16.38
C LEU A 221 6.56 -18.27 -14.96
N ARG A 222 7.53 -18.17 -14.05
CA ARG A 222 7.31 -17.64 -12.69
C ARG A 222 6.84 -16.19 -12.75
N ASP A 223 7.47 -15.37 -13.56
CA ASP A 223 7.13 -13.95 -13.71
C ASP A 223 5.71 -13.77 -14.25
N LEU A 224 5.30 -14.59 -15.23
CA LEU A 224 3.91 -14.65 -15.69
C LEU A 224 2.96 -15.11 -14.58
N ALA A 225 3.36 -16.08 -13.75
CA ALA A 225 2.55 -16.57 -12.62
C ALA A 225 2.38 -15.48 -11.54
N LEU A 226 3.41 -14.70 -11.24
CA LEU A 226 3.34 -13.56 -10.32
C LEU A 226 2.40 -12.46 -10.86
N GLN A 227 2.48 -12.15 -12.16
CA GLN A 227 1.54 -11.25 -12.81
C GLN A 227 0.09 -11.79 -12.77
N GLY A 228 -0.10 -13.09 -12.98
CA GLY A 228 -1.39 -13.74 -12.86
C GLY A 228 -1.95 -13.72 -11.43
N LEU A 229 -1.09 -13.89 -10.42
CA LEU A 229 -1.48 -13.76 -9.01
C LEU A 229 -1.95 -12.33 -8.71
N ARG A 230 -1.23 -11.32 -9.20
CA ARG A 230 -1.60 -9.90 -9.07
C ARG A 230 -2.93 -9.62 -9.75
N TYR A 231 -3.15 -10.14 -10.96
CA TYR A 231 -4.43 -10.04 -11.67
C TYR A 231 -5.60 -10.56 -10.83
N PHE A 232 -5.43 -11.70 -10.15
CA PHE A 232 -6.46 -12.23 -9.25
C PHE A 232 -6.53 -11.56 -7.88
N GLN A 233 -5.48 -10.86 -7.42
CA GLN A 233 -5.53 -10.01 -6.22
C GLN A 233 -6.37 -8.76 -6.46
N THR A 234 -6.26 -8.14 -7.64
CA THR A 234 -6.98 -6.91 -8.00
C THR A 234 -8.20 -7.17 -8.88
N TYR A 235 -8.67 -8.41 -8.96
CA TYR A 235 -9.72 -8.82 -9.88
C TYR A 235 -11.03 -8.03 -9.67
N ASP A 236 -11.43 -7.86 -8.41
CA ASP A 236 -12.68 -7.20 -8.03
C ASP A 236 -12.49 -5.70 -7.73
N TRP A 237 -11.30 -5.14 -7.99
CA TRP A 237 -10.94 -3.79 -7.51
C TRP A 237 -11.89 -2.71 -8.03
N LEU A 238 -12.33 -2.80 -9.29
CA LEU A 238 -13.18 -1.80 -9.93
C LEU A 238 -14.57 -1.77 -9.28
N MET A 239 -15.13 -2.95 -8.98
CA MET A 239 -16.41 -3.06 -8.28
C MET A 239 -16.28 -2.49 -6.87
N LEU A 240 -15.28 -2.93 -6.11
CA LEU A 240 -15.08 -2.51 -4.73
C LEU A 240 -14.83 -1.00 -4.65
N MET A 241 -13.96 -0.47 -5.51
CA MET A 241 -13.69 0.97 -5.60
C MET A 241 -14.96 1.75 -5.90
N THR A 242 -15.78 1.29 -6.85
CA THR A 242 -17.04 1.95 -7.22
C THR A 242 -18.03 1.97 -6.05
N VAL A 243 -18.22 0.83 -5.37
CA VAL A 243 -19.13 0.73 -4.21
C VAL A 243 -18.67 1.63 -3.07
N ILE A 244 -17.36 1.67 -2.79
CA ILE A 244 -16.78 2.49 -1.72
C ILE A 244 -16.91 3.98 -2.05
N ILE A 245 -16.58 4.40 -3.28
CA ILE A 245 -16.72 5.79 -3.72
C ILE A 245 -18.18 6.24 -3.64
N LEU A 246 -19.11 5.44 -4.15
CA LEU A 246 -20.54 5.72 -4.02
C LEU A 246 -20.99 5.75 -2.56
N GLY A 247 -20.40 4.93 -1.70
CA GLY A 247 -20.63 4.93 -0.25
C GLY A 247 -20.20 6.25 0.39
N TYR A 248 -18.99 6.74 0.10
CA TYR A 248 -18.51 8.03 0.61
C TYR A 248 -19.34 9.21 0.10
N ILE A 249 -19.65 9.25 -1.20
CA ILE A 249 -20.50 10.29 -1.80
C ILE A 249 -21.90 10.26 -1.17
N GLY A 250 -22.47 9.05 -1.02
CA GLY A 250 -23.74 8.85 -0.36
C GLY A 250 -23.70 9.33 1.09
N TRP A 251 -22.65 9.01 1.83
CA TRP A 251 -22.54 9.40 3.24
C TRP A 251 -22.45 10.92 3.41
N MET A 252 -21.63 11.59 2.60
CA MET A 252 -21.52 13.05 2.58
C MET A 252 -22.85 13.70 2.22
N THR A 253 -23.52 13.19 1.18
CA THR A 253 -24.83 13.70 0.74
C THR A 253 -25.89 13.52 1.83
N TYR A 254 -25.93 12.34 2.46
CA TYR A 254 -26.86 12.05 3.56
C TYR A 254 -26.64 12.99 4.75
N ILE A 255 -25.38 13.22 5.17
CA ILE A 255 -25.07 14.17 6.24
C ILE A 255 -25.53 15.57 5.87
N VAL A 256 -25.24 16.05 4.66
CA VAL A 256 -25.65 17.38 4.21
C VAL A 256 -27.17 17.51 4.25
N LEU A 257 -27.90 16.53 3.73
CA LEU A 257 -29.37 16.54 3.78
C LEU A 257 -29.89 16.53 5.21
N HIS A 258 -29.33 15.66 6.07
CA HIS A 258 -29.73 15.58 7.47
C HIS A 258 -29.48 16.89 8.23
N VAL A 259 -28.33 17.53 7.99
CA VAL A 259 -27.98 18.82 8.60
C VAL A 259 -28.92 19.92 8.11
N LEU A 260 -29.17 19.99 6.80
CA LEU A 260 -30.11 20.95 6.23
C LEU A 260 -31.52 20.76 6.79
N GLN A 261 -31.98 19.52 6.93
CA GLN A 261 -33.33 19.24 7.44
C GLN A 261 -33.47 19.52 8.94
N SER A 262 -32.46 19.17 9.74
CA SER A 262 -32.57 19.19 11.21
C SER A 262 -32.14 20.52 11.83
N TYR A 263 -31.23 21.26 11.19
CA TYR A 263 -30.60 22.45 11.78
C TYR A 263 -30.83 23.73 11.00
N THR A 264 -31.60 23.70 9.90
CA THR A 264 -31.97 24.92 9.18
C THR A 264 -33.48 25.09 9.14
N SER A 265 -33.95 26.34 9.08
CA SER A 265 -35.38 26.66 8.93
C SER A 265 -35.98 26.19 7.58
N LEU A 266 -35.13 25.71 6.68
CA LEU A 266 -35.47 25.28 5.32
C LEU A 266 -36.49 24.13 5.31
N ALA A 267 -36.42 23.21 6.27
CA ALA A 267 -37.37 22.12 6.38
C ALA A 267 -38.79 22.62 6.72
N GLY A 268 -38.91 23.60 7.62
CA GLY A 268 -40.19 24.16 8.05
C GLY A 268 -40.91 24.96 6.96
N ASP A 269 -40.15 25.73 6.16
CA ASP A 269 -40.69 26.53 5.06
C ASP A 269 -41.10 25.68 3.83
N ILE A 270 -40.50 24.50 3.65
CA ILE A 270 -40.74 23.61 2.52
C ILE A 270 -41.87 22.60 2.80
N LEU A 271 -41.98 22.06 4.02
CA LEU A 271 -42.99 21.05 4.36
C LEU A 271 -44.41 21.59 4.57
N THR A 272 -44.59 22.91 4.68
CA THR A 272 -45.90 23.54 4.96
C THR A 272 -46.86 23.57 3.76
N LYS A 273 -46.46 23.08 2.57
CA LYS A 273 -47.23 23.29 1.33
C LYS A 273 -47.69 22.06 0.52
N GLU A 274 -47.43 20.82 0.94
CA GLU A 274 -47.99 19.64 0.24
C GLU A 274 -48.46 18.55 1.22
N GLN A 275 -49.66 18.01 0.96
CA GLN A 275 -50.42 17.09 1.81
C GLN A 275 -49.64 15.84 2.28
N ALA A 276 -49.81 15.54 3.57
CA ALA A 276 -49.14 14.47 4.32
C ALA A 276 -49.50 13.04 3.88
N ASP A 277 -50.62 12.81 3.18
CA ASP A 277 -51.10 11.46 2.85
C ASP A 277 -50.35 10.78 1.68
N HIS A 278 -49.71 11.55 0.79
CA HIS A 278 -48.88 11.00 -0.31
C HIS A 278 -47.38 10.87 0.05
N LEU A 279 -46.98 11.32 1.25
CA LEU A 279 -45.59 11.34 1.69
C LEU A 279 -45.11 9.94 2.13
N THR A 280 -45.91 9.27 2.96
CA THR A 280 -45.61 7.95 3.52
C THR A 280 -45.60 6.86 2.46
N ASP A 281 -46.46 6.94 1.44
CA ASP A 281 -46.53 5.89 0.41
C ASP A 281 -45.33 5.91 -0.55
N TYR A 282 -44.82 7.09 -0.93
CA TYR A 282 -43.61 7.18 -1.77
C TYR A 282 -42.36 6.71 -1.02
N THR A 283 -42.16 7.20 0.21
CA THR A 283 -41.03 6.79 1.05
C THR A 283 -41.02 5.28 1.28
N ARG A 284 -42.20 4.69 1.58
CA ARG A 284 -42.34 3.24 1.74
C ARG A 284 -42.03 2.48 0.45
N LYS A 285 -42.43 2.99 -0.72
CA LYS A 285 -42.09 2.39 -2.02
C LYS A 285 -40.59 2.43 -2.31
N VAL A 286 -39.92 3.55 -2.04
CA VAL A 286 -38.47 3.68 -2.22
C VAL A 286 -37.72 2.73 -1.29
N GLN A 287 -38.13 2.67 -0.01
CA GLN A 287 -37.55 1.74 0.96
C GLN A 287 -37.75 0.28 0.56
N LEU A 288 -38.94 -0.09 0.09
CA LEU A 288 -39.21 -1.43 -0.42
C LEU A 288 -38.32 -1.76 -1.62
N CYS A 289 -38.20 -0.83 -2.58
CA CYS A 289 -37.33 -0.98 -3.75
C CYS A 289 -35.85 -1.14 -3.33
N GLY A 290 -35.37 -0.31 -2.40
CA GLY A 290 -34.02 -0.40 -1.85
C GLY A 290 -33.76 -1.73 -1.14
N CYS A 291 -34.72 -2.23 -0.35
CA CYS A 291 -34.62 -3.54 0.29
C CYS A 291 -34.59 -4.69 -0.73
N LEU A 292 -35.41 -4.63 -1.79
CA LEU A 292 -35.41 -5.63 -2.86
C LEU A 292 -34.09 -5.62 -3.64
N PHE A 293 -33.57 -4.42 -3.96
CA PHE A 293 -32.29 -4.27 -4.64
C PHE A 293 -31.13 -4.77 -3.78
N LEU A 294 -31.12 -4.44 -2.49
CA LEU A 294 -30.15 -4.97 -1.54
C LEU A 294 -30.24 -6.50 -1.45
N GLY A 295 -31.46 -7.05 -1.37
CA GLY A 295 -31.70 -8.50 -1.36
C GLY A 295 -31.10 -9.18 -2.59
N LEU A 296 -31.33 -8.62 -3.79
CA LEU A 296 -30.75 -9.12 -5.04
C LEU A 296 -29.21 -9.10 -5.00
N LEU A 297 -28.59 -7.97 -4.63
CA LEU A 297 -27.13 -7.86 -4.54
C LEU A 297 -26.54 -8.81 -3.49
N ARG A 298 -27.24 -9.02 -2.36
CA ARG A 298 -26.83 -9.98 -1.33
C ARG A 298 -26.85 -11.40 -1.84
N VAL A 299 -27.87 -11.78 -2.61
CA VAL A 299 -27.94 -13.11 -3.25
C VAL A 299 -26.79 -13.29 -4.24
N ILE A 300 -26.53 -12.29 -5.09
CA ILE A 300 -25.40 -12.32 -6.04
C ILE A 300 -24.07 -12.52 -5.30
N LEU A 301 -23.78 -11.68 -4.29
CA LEU A 301 -22.55 -11.78 -3.51
C LEU A 301 -22.43 -13.10 -2.74
N PHE A 302 -23.55 -13.65 -2.28
CA PHE A 302 -23.59 -14.95 -1.60
C PHE A 302 -23.29 -16.09 -2.57
N MET A 303 -23.86 -16.05 -3.79
CA MET A 303 -23.55 -17.00 -4.85
C MET A 303 -22.07 -16.94 -5.24
N GLU A 304 -21.47 -15.74 -5.24
CA GLU A 304 -20.04 -15.54 -5.51
C GLU A 304 -19.13 -15.87 -4.32
N GLN A 305 -19.68 -16.33 -3.19
CA GLN A 305 -18.95 -16.59 -1.94
C GLN A 305 -18.07 -15.40 -1.52
N ALA A 306 -18.58 -14.18 -1.73
CA ALA A 306 -17.82 -12.96 -1.49
C ALA A 306 -17.46 -12.79 0.00
N PRO A 307 -16.31 -12.20 0.33
CA PRO A 307 -15.92 -11.94 1.71
C PRO A 307 -16.95 -11.07 2.45
N PRO A 308 -17.08 -11.22 3.79
CA PRO A 308 -18.02 -10.42 4.59
C PRO A 308 -17.90 -8.90 4.43
N LEU A 309 -16.71 -8.39 4.10
CA LEU A 309 -16.50 -6.97 3.86
C LEU A 309 -17.23 -6.46 2.61
N TYR A 310 -17.34 -7.26 1.55
CA TYR A 310 -18.02 -6.88 0.31
C TYR A 310 -19.50 -6.62 0.60
N HIS A 311 -20.10 -7.55 1.34
CA HIS A 311 -21.44 -7.43 1.86
C HIS A 311 -21.67 -6.17 2.71
N ALA A 312 -20.72 -5.82 3.59
CA ALA A 312 -20.82 -4.64 4.44
C ALA A 312 -20.79 -3.35 3.61
N TYR A 313 -19.82 -3.22 2.69
CA TYR A 313 -19.70 -2.05 1.82
C TYR A 313 -20.94 -1.87 0.94
N THR A 314 -21.40 -2.93 0.27
CA THR A 314 -22.59 -2.86 -0.59
C THR A 314 -23.84 -2.53 0.22
N THR A 315 -24.02 -3.12 1.41
CA THR A 315 -25.18 -2.85 2.27
C THR A 315 -25.21 -1.38 2.71
N MET A 316 -24.09 -0.86 3.18
CA MET A 316 -23.99 0.53 3.62
C MET A 316 -24.29 1.50 2.47
N THR A 317 -23.69 1.27 1.30
CA THR A 317 -23.91 2.11 0.12
C THR A 317 -25.38 2.10 -0.30
N VAL A 318 -26.00 0.92 -0.45
CA VAL A 318 -27.42 0.83 -0.83
C VAL A 318 -28.33 1.47 0.22
N PHE A 319 -28.04 1.27 1.50
CA PHE A 319 -28.79 1.89 2.59
C PHE A 319 -28.77 3.42 2.48
N LEU A 320 -27.58 4.02 2.35
CA LEU A 320 -27.43 5.47 2.24
C LEU A 320 -28.19 6.05 1.05
N TRP A 321 -28.04 5.43 -0.13
CA TRP A 321 -28.73 5.90 -1.34
C TRP A 321 -30.25 5.69 -1.28
N THR A 322 -30.72 4.67 -0.57
CA THR A 322 -32.14 4.47 -0.28
C THR A 322 -32.67 5.59 0.61
N GLN A 323 -31.94 5.98 1.67
CA GLN A 323 -32.31 7.09 2.55
C GLN A 323 -32.29 8.45 1.83
N ILE A 324 -31.28 8.70 0.98
CA ILE A 324 -31.24 9.92 0.15
C ILE A 324 -32.44 9.96 -0.79
N SER A 325 -32.76 8.83 -1.43
CA SER A 325 -33.85 8.75 -2.40
C SER A 325 -35.22 8.90 -1.75
N SER A 326 -35.41 8.49 -0.48
CA SER A 326 -36.65 8.77 0.24
C SER A 326 -36.87 10.28 0.47
N GLU A 327 -35.79 11.06 0.53
CA GLU A 327 -35.83 12.52 0.65
C GLU A 327 -35.95 13.25 -0.70
N TYR A 328 -36.32 12.55 -1.78
CA TYR A 328 -36.41 13.11 -3.14
C TYR A 328 -37.18 14.43 -3.24
N ARG A 329 -38.28 14.59 -2.49
CA ARG A 329 -39.06 15.84 -2.49
C ARG A 329 -38.29 17.01 -1.90
N PHE A 330 -37.60 16.79 -0.78
CA PHE A 330 -36.74 17.81 -0.17
C PHE A 330 -35.59 18.17 -1.12
N ILE A 331 -34.96 17.18 -1.75
CA ILE A 331 -33.93 17.41 -2.78
C ILE A 331 -34.48 18.23 -3.95
N LYS A 332 -35.67 17.89 -4.45
CA LYS A 332 -36.33 18.62 -5.55
C LYS A 332 -36.68 20.05 -5.16
N ALA A 333 -37.16 20.27 -3.93
CA ALA A 333 -37.46 21.60 -3.41
C ALA A 333 -36.19 22.44 -3.23
N LEU A 334 -35.15 21.85 -2.64
CA LEU A 334 -33.81 22.45 -2.52
C LEU A 334 -33.26 22.83 -3.89
N TRP A 335 -33.35 21.94 -4.88
CA TRP A 335 -32.93 22.21 -6.25
C TRP A 335 -33.69 23.38 -6.88
N LYS A 336 -35.02 23.42 -6.74
CA LYS A 336 -35.85 24.51 -7.24
C LYS A 336 -35.47 25.85 -6.60
N GLN A 337 -35.22 25.85 -5.29
CA GLN A 337 -34.84 27.06 -4.56
C GLN A 337 -33.43 27.53 -4.92
N LEU A 338 -32.49 26.61 -5.10
CA LEU A 338 -31.13 26.92 -5.56
C LEU A 338 -31.16 27.49 -6.98
N HIS A 339 -31.88 26.86 -7.91
CA HIS A 339 -31.97 27.31 -9.30
C HIS A 339 -32.66 28.69 -9.45
N GLY A 340 -33.53 29.05 -8.50
CA GLY A 340 -34.17 30.36 -8.47
C GLY A 340 -33.30 31.50 -7.90
N ARG A 341 -32.09 31.22 -7.41
CA ARG A 341 -31.17 32.24 -6.89
C ARG A 341 -30.27 32.80 -8.00
N GLU A 342 -29.88 34.06 -7.85
CA GLU A 342 -28.96 34.71 -8.78
C GLU A 342 -27.62 33.95 -8.86
N ILE A 343 -27.01 33.98 -10.06
CA ILE A 343 -25.68 33.41 -10.36
C ILE A 343 -24.62 33.87 -9.33
N ASN A 344 -24.76 35.10 -8.81
CA ASN A 344 -23.91 35.67 -7.77
C ASN A 344 -23.86 34.87 -6.45
N TYR A 345 -24.89 34.08 -6.13
CA TYR A 345 -24.88 33.20 -4.97
C TYR A 345 -24.00 31.97 -5.22
N PHE A 346 -24.13 31.35 -6.39
CA PHE A 346 -23.31 30.19 -6.78
C PHE A 346 -21.84 30.55 -6.93
N THR A 347 -21.51 31.74 -7.42
CA THR A 347 -20.12 32.21 -7.48
C THR A 347 -19.51 32.39 -6.09
N LYS A 348 -20.28 32.91 -5.11
CA LYS A 348 -19.83 33.02 -3.71
C LYS A 348 -19.62 31.67 -3.04
N VAL A 349 -20.55 30.72 -3.22
CA VAL A 349 -20.42 29.37 -2.68
C VAL A 349 -19.25 28.64 -3.33
N GLY A 350 -19.12 28.73 -4.66
CA GLY A 350 -17.99 28.18 -5.40
C GLY A 350 -16.65 28.74 -4.95
N ALA A 351 -16.56 30.06 -4.73
CA ALA A 351 -15.38 30.70 -4.17
C ALA A 351 -15.06 30.22 -2.76
N ALA A 352 -16.06 30.09 -1.88
CA ALA A 352 -15.87 29.57 -0.52
C ALA A 352 -15.40 28.11 -0.52
N CYS A 353 -15.97 27.26 -1.38
CA CYS A 353 -15.50 25.89 -1.57
C CYS A 353 -14.07 25.83 -2.10
N ALA A 354 -13.73 26.64 -3.11
CA ALA A 354 -12.38 26.71 -3.65
C ALA A 354 -11.35 27.15 -2.59
N VAL A 355 -11.68 28.17 -1.79
CA VAL A 355 -10.84 28.60 -0.66
C VAL A 355 -10.71 27.49 0.38
N SER A 356 -11.78 26.78 0.70
CA SER A 356 -11.75 25.68 1.68
C SER A 356 -10.90 24.51 1.19
N VAL A 357 -11.00 24.14 -0.08
CA VAL A 357 -10.16 23.11 -0.71
C VAL A 357 -8.71 23.57 -0.76
N PHE A 358 -8.44 24.82 -1.10
CA PHE A 358 -7.09 25.38 -1.07
C PHE A 358 -6.48 25.32 0.35
N ILE A 359 -7.24 25.70 1.37
CA ILE A 359 -6.78 25.61 2.78
C ILE A 359 -6.52 24.15 3.15
N LEU A 360 -7.42 23.23 2.78
CA LEU A 360 -7.26 21.81 3.07
C LEU A 360 -6.02 21.24 2.38
N GLU A 361 -5.84 21.53 1.09
CA GLU A 361 -4.68 21.08 0.30
C GLU A 361 -3.38 21.67 0.85
N TYR A 362 -3.40 22.94 1.26
CA TYR A 362 -2.27 23.59 1.92
C TYR A 362 -1.94 22.92 3.27
N LEU A 363 -2.97 22.58 4.06
CA LEU A 363 -2.80 21.82 5.30
C LEU A 363 -2.22 20.43 5.04
N VAL A 364 -2.72 19.70 4.04
CA VAL A 364 -2.20 18.39 3.66
C VAL A 364 -0.73 18.49 3.23
N ASN A 365 -0.40 19.42 2.34
CA ASN A 365 0.99 19.63 1.90
C ASN A 365 1.90 20.11 3.02
N SER A 366 1.38 20.79 4.04
CA SER A 366 2.19 21.17 5.20
C SER A 366 2.58 19.98 6.11
N PHE A 367 1.91 18.82 5.97
CA PHE A 367 2.38 17.57 6.59
C PHE A 367 3.60 16.97 5.86
N THR A 368 3.74 17.20 4.55
CA THR A 368 4.87 16.71 3.75
C THR A 368 6.04 17.69 3.77
N GLU A 369 5.78 18.99 3.57
CA GLU A 369 6.77 20.05 3.58
C GLU A 369 6.54 21.03 4.75
N ARG A 370 7.17 20.77 5.89
CA ARG A 370 7.02 21.61 7.10
C ARG A 370 7.42 23.08 6.91
N LYS A 371 8.27 23.38 5.91
CA LYS A 371 8.62 24.77 5.53
C LYS A 371 7.39 25.62 5.21
N LEU A 372 6.29 25.00 4.77
CA LEU A 372 5.02 25.69 4.53
C LEU A 372 4.45 26.29 5.82
N TYR A 373 4.53 25.60 6.96
CA TYR A 373 4.10 26.16 8.25
C TYR A 373 4.95 27.35 8.68
N THR A 374 6.27 27.30 8.46
CA THR A 374 7.16 28.44 8.72
C THR A 374 6.72 29.69 7.96
N TRP A 375 6.47 29.57 6.64
CA TRP A 375 5.97 30.69 5.83
C TRP A 375 4.56 31.13 6.23
N CYS A 376 3.68 30.20 6.59
CA CYS A 376 2.33 30.48 7.07
C CYS A 376 2.36 31.30 8.37
N PHE A 377 3.09 30.86 9.39
CA PHE A 377 3.17 31.58 10.67
C PHE A 377 3.86 32.94 10.52
N LEU A 378 4.90 33.06 9.68
CA LEU A 378 5.52 34.36 9.39
C LEU A 378 4.55 35.33 8.72
N THR A 379 3.82 34.87 7.69
CA THR A 379 2.85 35.72 6.97
C THR A 379 1.66 36.10 7.86
N VAL A 380 1.07 35.14 8.59
CA VAL A 380 0.00 35.39 9.56
C VAL A 380 0.47 36.33 10.68
N GLY A 381 1.68 36.14 11.19
CA GLY A 381 2.27 36.99 12.24
C GLY A 381 2.39 38.45 11.81
N VAL A 382 2.88 38.71 10.59
CA VAL A 382 2.99 40.06 10.03
C VAL A 382 1.61 40.68 9.78
N ILE A 383 0.69 39.92 9.18
CA ILE A 383 -0.68 40.41 8.89
C ILE A 383 -1.44 40.71 10.18
N ALA A 384 -1.39 39.80 11.16
CA ALA A 384 -2.02 39.97 12.46
C ALA A 384 -1.41 41.15 13.23
N PHE A 385 -0.09 41.35 13.16
CA PHE A 385 0.58 42.52 13.74
C PHE A 385 0.02 43.82 13.15
N LEU A 386 -0.01 43.95 11.82
CA LEU A 386 -0.49 45.16 11.14
C LEU A 386 -1.98 45.44 11.42
N TYR A 387 -2.80 44.40 11.50
CA TYR A 387 -4.21 44.51 11.83
C TYR A 387 -4.43 44.93 13.30
N LEU A 388 -3.83 44.20 14.25
CA LEU A 388 -3.98 44.45 15.69
C LEU A 388 -3.37 45.79 16.11
N PHE A 389 -2.30 46.23 15.45
CA PHE A 389 -1.68 47.54 15.68
C PHE A 389 -2.62 48.71 15.32
N LYS A 390 -3.52 48.51 14.35
CA LYS A 390 -4.56 49.50 14.00
C LYS A 390 -5.80 49.40 14.88
N SER A 391 -6.14 48.20 15.36
CA SER A 391 -7.41 47.95 16.06
C SER A 391 -7.34 48.08 17.57
N ILE A 392 -6.17 47.99 18.20
CA ILE A 392 -6.02 47.96 19.66
C ILE A 392 -5.17 49.15 20.14
N PRO A 393 -5.55 49.82 21.25
CA PRO A 393 -4.74 50.89 21.83
C PRO A 393 -3.32 50.44 22.15
N TRP A 394 -2.34 51.29 21.83
CA TRP A 394 -0.89 51.05 21.89
C TRP A 394 -0.35 50.42 23.19
N ARG A 395 -1.08 50.53 24.30
CA ARG A 395 -0.66 50.05 25.63
C ARG A 395 -0.80 48.56 25.88
N SER A 396 -1.47 47.78 25.01
CA SER A 396 -1.78 46.38 25.35
C SER A 396 -0.63 45.39 25.11
N GLY A 397 0.40 45.74 24.31
CA GLY A 397 1.50 44.81 23.97
C GLY A 397 1.10 43.58 23.14
N ILE A 398 -0.20 43.36 22.92
CA ILE A 398 -0.78 42.20 22.23
C ILE A 398 -0.25 42.04 20.80
N PRO A 399 -0.10 43.09 19.96
CA PRO A 399 0.41 42.92 18.60
C PRO A 399 1.82 42.31 18.58
N PHE A 400 2.70 42.77 19.48
CA PHE A 400 4.07 42.28 19.60
C PHE A 400 4.10 40.84 20.13
N PHE A 401 3.25 40.51 21.09
CA PHE A 401 3.13 39.13 21.60
C PHE A 401 2.68 38.15 20.51
N VAL A 402 1.64 38.48 19.74
CA VAL A 402 1.14 37.62 18.64
C VAL A 402 2.20 37.43 17.56
N CYS A 403 2.91 38.50 17.18
CA CYS A 403 4.01 38.42 16.22
C CYS A 403 5.17 37.55 16.74
N GLY A 404 5.56 37.74 18.00
CA GLY A 404 6.60 36.94 18.66
C GLY A 404 6.23 35.46 18.79
N ALA A 405 4.97 35.14 19.10
CA ALA A 405 4.47 33.77 19.15
C ALA A 405 4.48 33.11 17.77
N CYS A 406 4.06 33.83 16.72
CA CYS A 406 4.09 33.32 15.35
C CYS A 406 5.52 33.13 14.84
N TRP A 407 6.45 34.03 15.19
CA TRP A 407 7.88 33.83 14.92
C TRP A 407 8.40 32.59 15.64
N PHE A 408 8.11 32.45 16.93
CA PHE A 408 8.59 31.30 17.69
C PHE A 408 8.12 29.97 17.07
N LEU A 409 6.84 29.89 16.72
CA LEU A 409 6.25 28.74 16.03
C LEU A 409 6.91 28.47 14.67
N SER A 410 7.28 29.50 13.92
CA SER A 410 7.90 29.34 12.60
C SER A 410 9.32 28.76 12.66
N VAL A 411 10.03 29.00 13.77
CA VAL A 411 11.41 28.51 14.00
C VAL A 411 11.43 27.12 14.62
N SER A 412 10.42 26.75 15.42
CA SER A 412 10.33 25.43 16.06
C SER A 412 9.98 24.27 15.11
N ASP A 413 9.58 24.57 13.88
CA ASP A 413 9.23 23.57 12.84
C ASP A 413 10.35 23.30 11.82
N ILE A 414 11.52 23.93 11.98
CA ILE A 414 12.79 23.62 11.28
C ILE A 414 13.57 22.61 12.12
#